data_AF-A0A0P4VUD6-F1
#
_entry.id   AF-A0A0P4VUD6-F1
#
_cell.length_a   1.000
_cell.length_b   1.000
_cell.length_c   1.000
_cell.angle_alpha   90.00
_cell.angle_beta   90.00
_cell.angle_gamma   90.00
#
_symmetry.space_group_name_H-M   'P 1'
#
loop_
_entity.id
_entity.type
_entity.pdbx_description
1 polymer ?
#
loop_
_entity_poly.entity_id
_entity_poly.type
_entity_poly.pdbx_seq_one_letter_code
_entity_poly.pdbx_strand_id
1 'polypeptide(L)'
;MARVFSHLFQNVKPLSHRLDRPVRCGVARVAGWERLFHNTPGLYAFPRPKLSPQEVSQILRQNEGVVQVSGCGDHEWSPDEVTPAATYSIDSVDSNQLASNSPIEDKLAAARCLHTTGYLFGVFDGHGGPECSQVVAKRLFDYIAASLLPRSELRRVVAEWQAGSPVALTQVYNDNSMFVSELQEIYDASLLRYCNQLLTSVSEDFSMEEALARSFTQLDGDLGREVEENQRSAVLEPLVRVALSGSVACVAHVDGPHLHIANTGDCGAVLGSQRQDGGSGWQALRLTEDHTWENPLEVERVVSEHPPNEAENVVKDQRLLGLLMPFRAFGDFRFKWDREKLLSVIQRYADHNSIIPTSLTPPYLTAMPEVTYHRLRPHDRFLLMASDGLWECMSPLDSVMLVGEYMSGRQTLQPVRLPHHGVTLREVEQVLEQRLKGLSLKPVDTSAATHLIRHAIGVSDTGLDHARLSHSLTLPPEVRRYFRDDISIHVIFFDSNFLRVCPIEI
;
A
#
# COMPACT_ATOMS: atom_id res chain seq x y z
N MET A 1 -48.06 -16.83 27.77
CA MET A 1 -47.98 -18.28 27.53
C MET A 1 -46.51 -18.62 27.32
N ALA A 2 -45.71 -18.83 28.38
CA ALA A 2 -45.52 -20.09 29.10
C ALA A 2 -45.11 -21.27 28.19
N ARG A 3 -43.83 -21.69 28.36
CA ARG A 3 -43.14 -22.90 27.86
C ARG A 3 -42.68 -22.89 26.39
N VAL A 4 -41.39 -22.59 26.15
CA VAL A 4 -40.35 -23.55 25.73
C VAL A 4 -38.98 -22.90 26.03
N PHE A 5 -38.41 -23.20 27.19
CA PHE A 5 -37.00 -22.99 27.55
C PHE A 5 -36.61 -24.20 28.39
N SER A 6 -35.82 -25.12 27.82
CA SER A 6 -34.89 -26.01 28.53
C SER A 6 -34.41 -27.10 27.59
N HIS A 7 -33.25 -26.91 26.98
CA HIS A 7 -32.21 -27.93 26.81
C HIS A 7 -31.10 -27.34 25.94
N LEU A 8 -29.96 -27.06 26.57
CA LEU A 8 -28.58 -27.13 26.04
C LEU A 8 -27.65 -26.14 26.78
N PHE A 9 -27.64 -26.19 28.12
CA PHE A 9 -26.55 -25.61 28.92
C PHE A 9 -26.36 -26.43 30.20
N GLN A 10 -25.87 -27.67 30.06
CA GLN A 10 -25.23 -28.39 31.16
C GLN A 10 -24.22 -29.37 30.57
N ASN A 11 -22.93 -29.00 30.60
CA ASN A 11 -21.81 -29.88 30.95
C ASN A 11 -20.48 -29.11 30.83
N VAL A 12 -20.09 -28.47 31.93
CA VAL A 12 -18.70 -28.08 32.19
C VAL A 12 -18.21 -28.94 33.34
N LYS A 13 -17.18 -29.76 33.11
CA LYS A 13 -16.18 -30.12 34.12
C LYS A 13 -14.80 -30.34 33.48
N PRO A 14 -13.71 -30.11 34.23
CA PRO A 14 -12.41 -29.67 33.73
C PRO A 14 -11.43 -30.82 33.56
N LEU A 15 -10.46 -30.70 32.65
CA LEU A 15 -9.27 -31.54 32.64
C LEU A 15 -8.05 -30.75 32.16
N SER A 16 -7.02 -30.84 33.00
CA SER A 16 -5.72 -30.18 32.99
C SER A 16 -4.73 -30.75 31.97
N HIS A 17 -3.79 -29.90 31.54
CA HIS A 17 -2.47 -30.17 30.95
C HIS A 17 -2.37 -31.01 29.67
N ARG A 18 -2.08 -30.34 28.55
CA ARG A 18 -0.93 -30.65 27.68
C ARG A 18 -0.58 -29.44 26.79
N LEU A 19 0.66 -28.99 26.92
CA LEU A 19 1.33 -27.99 26.11
C LEU A 19 1.66 -28.54 24.70
N ASP A 20 1.86 -27.59 23.78
CA ASP A 20 2.52 -27.67 22.47
C ASP A 20 1.81 -28.38 21.31
N ARG A 21 1.08 -27.60 20.50
CA ARG A 21 1.07 -27.67 19.01
C ARG A 21 0.79 -26.30 18.39
N PRO A 22 1.54 -25.85 17.37
CA PRO A 22 1.27 -24.61 16.67
C PRO A 22 0.04 -24.76 15.75
N VAL A 23 -0.82 -23.74 15.78
CA VAL A 23 -1.97 -23.57 14.91
C VAL A 23 -1.47 -23.33 13.50
N ARG A 24 -1.82 -24.20 12.55
CA ARG A 24 -1.61 -23.97 11.11
C ARG A 24 -2.68 -22.99 10.63
N CYS A 25 -2.27 -21.80 10.20
CA CYS A 25 -3.13 -20.92 9.40
C CYS A 25 -3.51 -21.64 8.09
N GLY A 26 -4.80 -21.70 7.82
CA GLY A 26 -5.36 -22.36 6.65
C GLY A 26 -5.14 -21.54 5.38
N VAL A 27 -4.06 -21.82 4.66
CA VAL A 27 -3.86 -21.34 3.28
C VAL A 27 -4.73 -22.19 2.35
N ALA A 28 -6.01 -21.87 2.27
CA ALA A 28 -6.97 -22.57 1.41
C ALA A 28 -6.96 -22.05 -0.04
N ARG A 29 -5.77 -21.82 -0.62
CA ARG A 29 -5.62 -21.58 -2.08
C ARG A 29 -4.40 -22.26 -2.73
N VAL A 30 -3.49 -22.86 -1.96
CA VAL A 30 -2.37 -23.67 -2.49
C VAL A 30 -2.79 -25.11 -2.84
N ALA A 31 -4.00 -25.55 -2.46
CA ALA A 31 -4.49 -26.92 -2.67
C ALA A 31 -4.77 -27.31 -4.14
N GLY A 32 -4.69 -26.35 -5.09
CA GLY A 32 -4.73 -26.63 -6.53
C GLY A 32 -3.43 -27.18 -7.08
N TRP A 33 -2.30 -26.89 -6.42
CA TRP A 33 -0.96 -27.28 -6.87
C TRP A 33 -0.68 -28.77 -6.58
N GLU A 34 -1.12 -29.29 -5.43
CA GLU A 34 -0.89 -30.68 -5.05
C GLU A 34 -1.68 -31.68 -5.91
N ARG A 35 -2.88 -31.33 -6.38
CA ARG A 35 -3.77 -32.29 -7.06
C ARG A 35 -3.43 -32.58 -8.52
N LEU A 36 -2.67 -31.73 -9.21
CA LEU A 36 -2.31 -31.93 -10.61
C LEU A 36 -1.05 -32.80 -10.82
N PHE A 37 -0.28 -33.09 -9.77
CA PHE A 37 1.03 -33.76 -9.90
C PHE A 37 1.20 -35.05 -9.08
N HIS A 38 0.16 -35.53 -8.38
CA HIS A 38 0.31 -36.65 -7.43
C HIS A 38 0.28 -38.08 -7.99
N ASN A 39 0.31 -38.30 -9.31
CA ASN A 39 0.20 -39.66 -9.88
C ASN A 39 1.35 -40.09 -10.81
N THR A 40 2.61 -39.73 -10.52
CA THR A 40 3.76 -40.44 -11.12
C THR A 40 5.06 -40.25 -10.31
N PRO A 41 5.68 -41.32 -9.78
CA PRO A 41 6.95 -41.19 -9.07
C PRO A 41 8.09 -41.07 -10.08
N GLY A 42 8.64 -39.86 -10.28
CA GLY A 42 9.84 -39.67 -11.12
C GLY A 42 10.18 -38.28 -11.69
N LEU A 43 9.40 -37.21 -11.44
CA LEU A 43 9.61 -35.89 -12.07
C LEU A 43 9.52 -34.74 -11.05
N TYR A 44 10.58 -34.53 -10.26
CA TYR A 44 10.70 -33.38 -9.34
C TYR A 44 11.75 -32.37 -9.80
N ALA A 45 11.81 -32.10 -11.10
CA ALA A 45 12.67 -31.05 -11.62
C ALA A 45 11.81 -30.06 -12.41
N PHE A 46 11.81 -28.79 -11.99
CA PHE A 46 11.34 -27.71 -12.85
C PHE A 46 12.03 -27.87 -14.22
N PRO A 47 11.31 -27.63 -15.34
CA PRO A 47 11.93 -27.64 -16.66
C PRO A 47 13.14 -26.71 -16.66
N ARG A 48 14.16 -27.03 -17.48
CA ARG A 48 15.41 -26.27 -17.51
C ARG A 48 15.13 -24.77 -17.59
N PRO A 49 15.79 -23.94 -16.75
CA PRO A 49 15.56 -22.51 -16.73
C PRO A 49 15.78 -21.92 -18.12
N LYS A 50 14.82 -21.13 -18.59
CA LYS A 50 14.87 -20.44 -19.88
C LYS A 50 15.70 -19.16 -19.81
N LEU A 51 15.80 -18.58 -18.62
CA LEU A 51 16.54 -17.36 -18.32
C LEU A 51 17.78 -17.70 -17.52
N SER A 52 18.89 -17.04 -17.84
CA SER A 52 20.09 -16.99 -17.01
C SER A 52 19.85 -16.16 -15.73
N PRO A 53 20.67 -16.32 -14.68
CA PRO A 53 20.58 -15.49 -13.47
C PRO A 53 20.71 -13.98 -13.74
N GLN A 54 21.47 -13.61 -14.77
CA GLN A 54 21.63 -12.22 -15.19
C GLN A 54 20.35 -11.68 -15.84
N GLU A 55 19.72 -12.43 -16.75
CA GLU A 55 18.45 -12.04 -17.38
C GLU A 55 17.31 -11.94 -16.35
N VAL A 56 17.24 -12.88 -15.40
CA VAL A 56 16.29 -12.79 -14.27
C VAL A 56 16.49 -11.48 -13.51
N SER A 57 17.74 -11.14 -13.18
CA SER A 57 18.05 -9.91 -12.45
C SER A 57 17.73 -8.66 -13.28
N GLN A 58 17.96 -8.70 -14.59
CA GLN A 58 17.62 -7.59 -15.49
C GLN A 58 16.11 -7.36 -15.53
N ILE A 59 15.30 -8.43 -15.64
CA ILE A 59 13.83 -8.34 -15.67
C ILE A 59 13.31 -7.79 -14.33
N LEU A 60 13.77 -8.34 -13.21
CA LEU A 60 13.33 -7.89 -11.89
C LEU A 60 13.70 -6.42 -11.60
N ARG A 61 14.73 -5.88 -12.24
CA ARG A 61 15.17 -4.48 -12.05
C ARG A 61 14.50 -3.49 -13.00
N GLN A 62 13.63 -3.93 -13.91
CA GLN A 62 13.04 -3.04 -14.94
C GLN A 62 12.29 -1.86 -14.34
N ASN A 63 11.60 -2.07 -13.22
CA ASN A 63 10.80 -1.04 -12.54
C ASN A 63 11.42 -0.64 -11.19
N GLU A 64 12.72 -0.90 -10.98
CA GLU A 64 13.40 -0.55 -9.74
C GLU A 64 13.53 0.98 -9.63
N GLY A 65 12.95 1.55 -8.58
CA GLY A 65 13.09 2.94 -8.20
C GLY A 65 13.81 3.05 -6.87
N VAL A 66 14.85 3.88 -6.80
CA VAL A 66 15.55 4.21 -5.55
C VAL A 66 15.62 5.73 -5.43
N VAL A 67 15.02 6.27 -4.37
CA VAL A 67 15.03 7.70 -4.05
C VAL A 67 15.82 7.90 -2.77
N GLN A 68 16.87 8.72 -2.80
CA GLN A 68 17.57 9.16 -1.59
C GLN A 68 16.93 10.47 -1.14
N VAL A 69 16.46 10.51 0.11
CA VAL A 69 15.80 11.68 0.70
C VAL A 69 16.79 12.47 1.56
N SER A 70 17.67 11.76 2.28
CA SER A 70 18.82 12.32 2.97
C SER A 70 20.03 12.43 2.02
N GLY A 71 20.76 13.55 2.06
CA GLY A 71 22.06 13.66 1.37
C GLY A 71 22.07 14.16 -0.08
N CYS A 72 21.04 14.89 -0.53
CA CYS A 72 21.08 15.69 -1.77
C CYS A 72 22.08 16.86 -1.65
N GLY A 73 23.38 16.55 -1.62
CA GLY A 73 24.48 17.49 -1.47
C GLY A 73 25.25 17.78 -2.77
N ASP A 74 24.71 17.42 -3.94
CA ASP A 74 25.36 17.67 -5.24
C ASP A 74 24.49 18.50 -6.23
N HIS A 75 23.35 19.04 -5.79
CA HIS A 75 22.70 20.13 -6.52
C HIS A 75 23.30 21.46 -6.07
N GLU A 76 23.77 22.25 -7.04
CA GLU A 76 24.24 23.62 -6.83
C GLU A 76 23.29 24.38 -5.90
N TRP A 77 23.87 24.76 -4.77
CA TRP A 77 23.25 25.45 -3.65
C TRP A 77 22.52 26.71 -4.17
N SER A 78 21.19 26.72 -4.16
CA SER A 78 20.44 27.97 -4.27
C SER A 78 20.61 28.73 -2.96
N PRO A 79 21.03 30.02 -2.97
CA PRO A 79 21.31 30.77 -1.74
C PRO A 79 20.11 31.01 -0.81
N ASP A 80 18.89 30.67 -1.27
CA ASP A 80 17.63 31.03 -0.61
C ASP A 80 16.94 29.86 0.14
N GLU A 81 17.48 28.63 0.11
CA GLU A 81 16.90 27.50 0.87
C GLU A 81 17.62 27.28 2.21
N VAL A 82 16.99 27.77 3.29
CA VAL A 82 17.44 27.50 4.66
C VAL A 82 16.95 26.11 5.10
N THR A 83 17.67 25.02 4.78
CA THR A 83 17.63 23.80 5.62
C THR A 83 18.98 23.03 5.62
N PRO A 84 19.60 22.75 6.78
CA PRO A 84 20.88 22.02 6.88
C PRO A 84 20.72 20.49 6.88
N ALA A 85 21.80 19.76 6.53
CA ALA A 85 21.91 18.32 6.21
C ALA A 85 21.52 17.26 7.28
N ALA A 86 20.52 17.47 8.13
CA ALA A 86 20.01 16.49 9.11
C ALA A 86 18.50 16.69 9.40
N THR A 87 17.71 16.96 8.37
CA THR A 87 16.37 17.57 8.54
C THR A 87 15.19 16.61 8.49
N TYR A 88 15.36 15.36 8.03
CA TYR A 88 14.24 14.49 7.69
C TYR A 88 14.33 13.14 8.41
N SER A 89 13.17 12.57 8.73
CA SER A 89 13.08 11.23 9.35
C SER A 89 13.25 10.08 8.36
N ILE A 90 13.30 10.37 7.06
CA ILE A 90 13.43 9.40 5.98
C ILE A 90 14.83 9.52 5.36
N ASP A 91 15.51 8.39 5.25
CA ASP A 91 16.83 8.26 4.65
C ASP A 91 16.70 8.01 3.14
N SER A 92 16.03 6.91 2.77
CA SER A 92 15.82 6.54 1.38
C SER A 92 14.58 5.67 1.19
N VAL A 93 14.14 5.54 -0.05
CA VAL A 93 12.99 4.73 -0.44
C VAL A 93 13.35 3.83 -1.61
N ASP A 94 13.23 2.53 -1.40
CA ASP A 94 13.37 1.51 -2.44
C ASP A 94 11.98 1.08 -2.89
N SER A 95 11.72 1.09 -4.20
CA SER A 95 10.41 0.80 -4.79
C SER A 95 10.56 -0.14 -5.98
N ASN A 96 9.60 -1.02 -6.20
CA ASN A 96 9.58 -1.85 -7.41
C ASN A 96 8.17 -2.41 -7.68
N GLN A 97 7.89 -2.76 -8.93
CA GLN A 97 6.65 -3.41 -9.36
C GLN A 97 6.94 -4.59 -10.30
N LEU A 98 6.24 -5.71 -10.11
CA LEU A 98 6.22 -6.85 -11.01
C LEU A 98 4.80 -7.12 -11.50
N ALA A 99 4.60 -6.96 -12.80
CA ALA A 99 3.30 -7.16 -13.42
C ALA A 99 2.95 -8.64 -13.63
N SER A 100 1.71 -8.96 -13.33
CA SER A 100 0.97 -10.17 -13.70
C SER A 100 -0.08 -9.86 -14.75
N ASN A 101 -0.73 -8.71 -14.67
CA ASN A 101 -1.62 -8.20 -15.71
C ASN A 101 -0.88 -7.45 -16.81
N SER A 102 -1.58 -7.16 -17.90
CA SER A 102 -1.09 -6.32 -19.00
C SER A 102 -2.25 -5.50 -19.56
N PRO A 103 -2.37 -4.21 -19.24
CA PRO A 103 -1.47 -3.42 -18.37
C PRO A 103 -1.49 -3.87 -16.90
N ILE A 104 -0.47 -3.50 -16.12
CA ILE A 104 -0.44 -3.66 -14.65
C ILE A 104 -1.51 -2.78 -14.01
N GLU A 105 -2.30 -3.36 -13.12
CA GLU A 105 -3.37 -2.65 -12.42
C GLU A 105 -2.82 -1.90 -11.19
N ASP A 106 -1.82 -2.45 -10.51
CA ASP A 106 -1.14 -1.74 -9.42
C ASP A 106 -0.46 -0.42 -9.83
N LYS A 107 -0.41 0.52 -8.88
CA LYS A 107 0.38 1.76 -8.92
C LYS A 107 1.10 2.00 -7.60
N LEU A 108 2.22 2.71 -7.71
CA LEU A 108 2.98 3.26 -6.59
C LEU A 108 3.04 4.78 -6.73
N ALA A 109 2.95 5.51 -5.63
CA ALA A 109 3.21 6.95 -5.61
C ALA A 109 4.06 7.33 -4.40
N ALA A 110 5.07 8.17 -4.62
CA ALA A 110 5.89 8.76 -3.57
C ALA A 110 6.03 10.26 -3.83
N ALA A 111 5.72 11.08 -2.84
CA ALA A 111 5.77 12.52 -2.98
C ALA A 111 6.21 13.24 -1.71
N ARG A 112 6.75 14.45 -1.88
CA ARG A 112 6.96 15.42 -0.80
C ARG A 112 5.87 16.49 -0.85
N CYS A 113 5.34 16.86 0.30
CA CYS A 113 4.48 18.03 0.43
C CYS A 113 5.33 19.30 0.25
N LEU A 114 4.85 20.28 -0.53
CA LEU A 114 5.61 21.50 -0.83
C LEU A 114 5.37 22.61 0.20
N HIS A 115 4.27 22.55 0.93
CA HIS A 115 3.84 23.58 1.89
C HIS A 115 3.78 23.09 3.34
N THR A 116 4.06 21.80 3.55
CA THR A 116 4.27 21.17 4.86
C THR A 116 5.54 20.31 4.80
N THR A 117 5.99 19.79 5.93
CA THR A 117 7.24 18.99 6.04
C THR A 117 7.04 17.51 5.74
N GLY A 118 5.80 17.09 5.50
CA GLY A 118 5.42 15.69 5.35
C GLY A 118 5.83 15.08 4.01
N TYR A 119 6.02 13.76 4.03
CA TYR A 119 6.16 12.90 2.86
C TYR A 119 4.97 11.95 2.78
N LEU A 120 4.56 11.64 1.56
CA LEU A 120 3.46 10.73 1.24
C LEU A 120 3.97 9.56 0.41
N PHE A 121 3.61 8.35 0.81
CA PHE A 121 3.89 7.11 0.08
C PHE A 121 2.61 6.30 -0.05
N GLY A 122 2.37 5.70 -1.21
CA GLY A 122 1.10 5.09 -1.54
C GLY A 122 1.30 3.83 -2.36
N VAL A 123 0.62 2.77 -1.95
CA VAL A 123 0.46 1.55 -2.75
C VAL A 123 -1.02 1.42 -3.10
N PHE A 124 -1.30 1.33 -4.40
CA PHE A 124 -2.64 1.27 -4.95
C PHE A 124 -2.76 0.00 -5.76
N ASP A 125 -3.53 -0.96 -5.29
CA ASP A 125 -3.86 -2.15 -6.09
C ASP A 125 -5.19 -1.86 -6.80
N GLY A 126 -5.20 -2.13 -8.11
CA GLY A 126 -6.29 -1.80 -9.01
C GLY A 126 -6.98 -3.07 -9.48
N HIS A 127 -8.27 -2.98 -9.77
CA HIS A 127 -9.02 -4.12 -10.31
C HIS A 127 -10.14 -3.68 -11.24
N GLY A 128 -10.47 -4.55 -12.19
CA GLY A 128 -11.43 -4.23 -13.24
C GLY A 128 -10.90 -3.20 -14.24
N GLY A 129 -9.58 -3.08 -14.35
CA GLY A 129 -8.87 -2.08 -15.14
C GLY A 129 -7.89 -1.25 -14.30
N PRO A 130 -6.80 -0.73 -14.90
CA PRO A 130 -5.81 0.11 -14.21
C PRO A 130 -6.26 1.57 -14.01
N GLU A 131 -7.42 1.96 -14.52
CA GLU A 131 -7.80 3.36 -14.65
C GLU A 131 -8.03 4.03 -13.29
N CYS A 132 -8.75 3.38 -12.38
CA CYS A 132 -9.01 3.92 -11.05
C CYS A 132 -7.72 4.10 -10.25
N SER A 133 -6.88 3.06 -10.17
CA SER A 133 -5.61 3.12 -9.42
C SER A 133 -4.67 4.18 -9.98
N GLN A 134 -4.61 4.34 -11.31
CA GLN A 134 -3.82 5.39 -11.96
C GLN A 134 -4.30 6.80 -11.59
N VAL A 135 -5.61 7.03 -11.59
CA VAL A 135 -6.16 8.35 -11.25
C VAL A 135 -6.02 8.64 -9.77
N VAL A 136 -6.28 7.66 -8.90
CA VAL A 136 -6.17 7.82 -7.44
C VAL A 136 -4.72 8.07 -7.04
N ALA A 137 -3.77 7.29 -7.55
CA ALA A 137 -2.34 7.45 -7.24
C ALA A 137 -1.79 8.85 -7.56
N LYS A 138 -2.33 9.50 -8.60
CA LYS A 138 -1.90 10.83 -9.04
C LYS A 138 -2.59 11.99 -8.34
N ARG A 139 -3.80 11.77 -7.83
CA ARG A 139 -4.63 12.86 -7.29
C ARG A 139 -4.73 12.86 -5.78
N LEU A 140 -4.72 11.68 -5.15
CA LEU A 140 -5.01 11.56 -3.71
C LEU A 140 -4.05 12.37 -2.84
N PHE A 141 -2.78 12.43 -3.23
CA PHE A 141 -1.78 13.18 -2.46
C PHE A 141 -2.04 14.68 -2.45
N ASP A 142 -2.56 15.27 -3.52
CA ASP A 142 -2.90 16.70 -3.52
C ASP A 142 -4.16 16.98 -2.68
N TYR A 143 -5.13 16.05 -2.65
CA TYR A 143 -6.27 16.13 -1.74
C TYR A 143 -5.83 16.01 -0.26
N ILE A 144 -4.85 15.15 0.04
CA ILE A 144 -4.25 15.05 1.37
C ILE A 144 -3.51 16.36 1.68
N ALA A 145 -2.58 16.79 0.84
CA ALA A 145 -1.79 17.99 1.03
C ALA A 145 -2.66 19.23 1.27
N ALA A 146 -3.71 19.45 0.47
CA ALA A 146 -4.68 20.53 0.66
C ALA A 146 -5.34 20.51 2.05
N SER A 147 -5.63 19.33 2.58
CA SER A 147 -6.29 19.14 3.89
C SER A 147 -5.37 19.40 5.08
N LEU A 148 -4.05 19.33 4.86
CA LEU A 148 -3.03 19.57 5.87
C LEU A 148 -2.55 21.02 5.89
N LEU A 149 -2.96 21.85 4.93
CA LEU A 149 -2.54 23.24 4.87
C LEU A 149 -3.13 24.07 6.02
N PRO A 150 -2.31 24.92 6.67
CA PRO A 150 -2.83 25.99 7.51
C PRO A 150 -3.82 26.87 6.73
N ARG A 151 -4.87 27.34 7.40
CA ARG A 151 -5.95 28.09 6.73
C ARG A 151 -5.46 29.36 6.00
N SER A 152 -4.40 30.01 6.49
CA SER A 152 -3.77 31.14 5.81
C SER A 152 -3.13 30.74 4.48
N GLU A 153 -2.45 29.59 4.47
CA GLU A 153 -1.74 29.06 3.32
C GLU A 153 -2.73 28.54 2.26
N LEU A 154 -3.76 27.83 2.69
CA LEU A 154 -4.84 27.39 1.80
C LEU A 154 -5.53 28.58 1.11
N ARG A 155 -5.74 29.70 1.80
CA ARG A 155 -6.30 30.92 1.18
C ARG A 155 -5.38 31.48 0.09
N ARG A 156 -4.06 31.46 0.31
CA ARG A 156 -3.08 31.91 -0.67
C ARG A 156 -3.12 31.03 -1.92
N VAL A 157 -3.03 29.71 -1.74
CA VAL A 157 -3.11 28.73 -2.84
C VAL A 157 -4.38 28.91 -3.66
N VAL A 158 -5.54 29.01 -3.02
CA VAL A 158 -6.83 29.19 -3.71
C VAL A 158 -6.86 30.50 -4.49
N ALA A 159 -6.33 31.60 -3.93
CA ALA A 159 -6.28 32.88 -4.63
C ALA A 159 -5.36 32.84 -5.86
N GLU A 160 -4.21 32.18 -5.77
CA GLU A 160 -3.28 32.00 -6.91
C GLU A 160 -3.91 31.13 -8.01
N TRP A 161 -4.58 30.02 -7.65
CA TRP A 161 -5.34 29.20 -8.61
C TRP A 161 -6.44 29.99 -9.32
N GLN A 162 -7.21 30.78 -8.58
CA GLN A 162 -8.27 31.62 -9.15
C GLN A 162 -7.72 32.73 -10.05
N ALA A 163 -6.49 33.19 -9.81
CA ALA A 163 -5.79 34.13 -10.67
C ALA A 163 -5.18 33.49 -11.94
N GLY A 164 -5.35 32.17 -12.14
CA GLY A 164 -4.82 31.44 -13.29
C GLY A 164 -3.36 31.03 -13.14
N SER A 165 -2.83 30.97 -11.90
CA SER A 165 -1.48 30.49 -11.61
C SER A 165 -1.55 29.25 -10.71
N PRO A 166 -1.58 28.03 -11.29
CA PRO A 166 -1.61 26.80 -10.53
C PRO A 166 -0.37 26.61 -9.64
N VAL A 167 -0.57 26.58 -8.32
CA VAL A 167 0.41 26.19 -7.31
C VAL A 167 0.43 24.68 -7.14
N ALA A 168 1.60 24.05 -7.26
CA ALA A 168 1.77 22.65 -6.93
C ALA A 168 1.68 22.44 -5.41
N LEU A 169 0.93 21.43 -4.97
CA LEU A 169 0.81 21.06 -3.56
C LEU A 169 1.83 19.98 -3.16
N THR A 170 2.14 19.09 -4.10
CA THR A 170 3.07 17.98 -3.92
C THR A 170 4.10 17.92 -5.05
N GLN A 171 5.25 17.30 -4.75
CA GLN A 171 6.27 16.95 -5.72
C GLN A 171 6.42 15.42 -5.75
N VAL A 172 5.92 14.79 -6.81
CA VAL A 172 5.94 13.33 -6.99
C VAL A 172 7.28 12.89 -7.59
N TYR A 173 7.84 11.78 -7.10
CA TYR A 173 9.15 11.27 -7.49
C TYR A 173 9.11 10.17 -8.56
N ASN A 174 7.97 9.52 -8.75
CA ASN A 174 7.84 8.30 -9.55
C ASN A 174 6.68 8.31 -10.55
N ASP A 175 6.17 9.49 -10.96
CA ASP A 175 5.21 9.61 -12.06
C ASP A 175 5.90 10.01 -13.36
N ASN A 176 5.76 9.16 -14.38
CA ASN A 176 6.32 9.37 -15.72
C ASN A 176 5.23 9.63 -16.77
N SER A 177 4.01 9.91 -16.35
CA SER A 177 2.86 10.05 -17.24
C SER A 177 2.09 11.33 -16.95
N MET A 178 1.39 11.88 -17.95
CA MET A 178 0.54 13.05 -17.80
C MET A 178 -0.90 12.68 -18.16
N PHE A 179 -1.87 13.35 -17.54
CA PHE A 179 -3.24 13.29 -18.02
C PHE A 179 -3.37 14.03 -19.35
N VAL A 180 -4.39 13.66 -20.14
CA VAL A 180 -4.80 14.49 -21.27
C VAL A 180 -5.38 15.81 -20.74
N SER A 181 -5.18 16.90 -21.48
CA SER A 181 -5.53 18.27 -21.08
C SER A 181 -6.96 18.38 -20.55
N GLU A 182 -7.91 17.79 -21.26
CA GLU A 182 -9.33 17.85 -20.96
C GLU A 182 -9.69 17.15 -19.65
N LEU A 183 -8.97 16.08 -19.28
CA LEU A 183 -9.13 15.43 -17.98
C LEU A 183 -8.43 16.22 -16.88
N GLN A 184 -7.25 16.78 -17.16
CA GLN A 184 -6.51 17.61 -16.22
C GLN A 184 -7.36 18.80 -15.75
N GLU A 185 -8.01 19.50 -16.68
CA GLU A 185 -8.89 20.64 -16.36
C GLU A 185 -10.05 20.24 -15.43
N ILE A 186 -10.65 19.07 -15.63
CA ILE A 186 -11.73 18.53 -14.78
C ILE A 186 -11.20 18.20 -13.38
N TYR A 187 -10.03 17.58 -13.30
CA TYR A 187 -9.41 17.18 -12.04
C TYR A 187 -8.94 18.39 -11.21
N ASP A 188 -8.34 19.39 -11.87
CA ASP A 188 -7.93 20.64 -11.24
C ASP A 188 -9.14 21.41 -10.72
N ALA A 189 -10.23 21.46 -11.49
CA ALA A 189 -11.48 22.10 -11.06
C ALA A 189 -12.10 21.39 -9.83
N SER A 190 -12.01 20.06 -9.76
CA SER A 190 -12.50 19.27 -8.63
C SER A 190 -11.66 19.52 -7.37
N LEU A 191 -10.33 19.53 -7.50
CA LEU A 191 -9.43 19.84 -6.39
C LEU A 191 -9.60 21.28 -5.90
N LEU A 192 -9.74 22.26 -6.80
CA LEU A 192 -10.04 23.66 -6.43
C LEU A 192 -11.39 23.76 -5.69
N ARG A 193 -12.40 22.99 -6.11
CA ARG A 193 -13.69 22.93 -5.41
C ARG A 193 -13.51 22.42 -3.98
N TYR A 194 -12.71 21.37 -3.78
CA TYR A 194 -12.40 20.85 -2.46
C TYR A 194 -11.66 21.88 -1.58
N CYS A 195 -10.63 22.55 -2.13
CA CYS A 195 -9.92 23.62 -1.41
C CYS A 195 -10.86 24.74 -0.95
N ASN A 196 -11.85 25.13 -1.77
CA ASN A 196 -12.86 26.10 -1.37
C ASN A 196 -13.77 25.57 -0.25
N GLN A 197 -14.16 24.29 -0.28
CA GLN A 197 -14.96 23.67 0.79
C GLN A 197 -14.20 23.68 2.12
N LEU A 198 -12.91 23.34 2.11
CA LEU A 198 -12.02 23.42 3.27
C LEU A 198 -11.93 24.84 3.85
N LEU A 199 -11.99 25.88 3.01
CA LEU A 199 -12.01 27.27 3.47
C LEU A 199 -13.35 27.69 4.09
N THR A 200 -14.44 27.00 3.77
CA THR A 200 -15.79 27.30 4.30
C THR A 200 -16.14 26.49 5.54
N SER A 201 -15.48 25.36 5.79
CA SER A 201 -15.75 24.56 6.98
C SER A 201 -15.46 25.34 8.27
N VAL A 202 -16.34 25.16 9.24
CA VAL A 202 -16.19 25.71 10.59
C VAL A 202 -15.07 24.91 11.26
N SER A 203 -14.06 25.59 11.77
CA SER A 203 -12.89 24.92 12.37
C SER A 203 -13.30 24.34 13.72
N GLU A 204 -13.38 23.02 13.80
CA GLU A 204 -12.99 22.31 15.02
C GLU A 204 -11.46 22.22 15.07
N ASP A 205 -10.92 21.67 16.16
CA ASP A 205 -9.49 21.42 16.30
C ASP A 205 -8.99 20.48 15.17
N PHE A 206 -7.74 20.67 14.72
CA PHE A 206 -7.20 19.85 13.63
C PHE A 206 -7.02 18.38 14.06
N SER A 207 -7.62 17.46 13.32
CA SER A 207 -7.41 16.02 13.42
C SER A 207 -6.79 15.47 12.14
N MET A 208 -5.64 14.79 12.27
CA MET A 208 -4.98 14.12 11.14
C MET A 208 -5.83 12.98 10.58
N GLU A 209 -6.49 12.22 11.46
CA GLU A 209 -7.40 11.13 11.08
C GLU A 209 -8.55 11.65 10.22
N GLU A 210 -9.22 12.72 10.65
CA GLU A 210 -10.31 13.32 9.89
C GLU A 210 -9.83 13.95 8.58
N ALA A 211 -8.65 14.59 8.59
CA ALA A 211 -8.08 15.15 7.38
C ALA A 211 -7.83 14.08 6.32
N LEU A 212 -7.21 12.95 6.70
CA LEU A 212 -6.97 11.82 5.80
C LEU A 212 -8.28 11.16 5.35
N ALA A 213 -9.20 10.89 6.28
CA ALA A 213 -10.48 10.27 5.96
C ALA A 213 -11.33 11.13 5.00
N ARG A 214 -11.33 12.45 5.21
CA ARG A 214 -12.00 13.41 4.33
C ARG A 214 -11.34 13.48 2.95
N SER A 215 -10.01 13.48 2.85
CA SER A 215 -9.33 13.49 1.55
C SER A 215 -9.69 12.29 0.68
N PHE A 216 -9.72 11.09 1.28
CA PHE A 216 -10.09 9.86 0.57
C PHE A 216 -11.55 9.89 0.12
N THR A 217 -12.47 10.17 1.04
CA THR A 217 -13.91 10.21 0.73
C THR A 217 -14.27 11.32 -0.26
N GLN A 218 -13.60 12.47 -0.17
CA GLN A 218 -13.78 13.56 -1.12
C GLN A 218 -13.32 13.18 -2.53
N LEU A 219 -12.10 12.65 -2.69
CA LEU A 219 -11.62 12.26 -4.02
C LEU A 219 -12.55 11.21 -4.63
N ASP A 220 -12.95 10.20 -3.87
CA ASP A 220 -13.90 9.19 -4.35
C ASP A 220 -15.23 9.83 -4.79
N GLY A 221 -15.81 10.71 -3.97
CA GLY A 221 -17.01 11.47 -4.33
C GLY A 221 -16.84 12.30 -5.61
N ASP A 222 -15.67 12.88 -5.82
CA ASP A 222 -15.35 13.65 -7.03
C ASP A 222 -15.26 12.74 -8.26
N LEU A 223 -14.67 11.53 -8.18
CA LEU A 223 -14.69 10.57 -9.29
C LEU A 223 -16.12 10.31 -9.80
N GLY A 224 -17.07 10.19 -8.88
CA GLY A 224 -18.47 9.99 -9.22
C GLY A 224 -19.14 11.23 -9.80
N ARG A 225 -18.86 12.39 -9.22
CA ARG A 225 -19.39 13.70 -9.66
C ARG A 225 -18.89 14.09 -11.05
N GLU A 226 -17.62 13.79 -11.34
CA GLU A 226 -16.99 14.07 -12.63
C GLU A 226 -17.74 13.36 -13.77
N VAL A 227 -18.20 12.13 -13.55
CA VAL A 227 -19.05 11.42 -14.51
C VAL A 227 -20.40 12.12 -14.69
N GLU A 228 -21.04 12.56 -13.61
CA GLU A 228 -22.35 13.23 -13.67
C GLU A 228 -22.31 14.58 -14.37
N GLU A 229 -21.31 15.40 -14.04
CA GLU A 229 -21.18 16.77 -14.56
C GLU A 229 -20.73 16.78 -16.04
N ASN A 230 -20.14 15.68 -16.53
CA ASN A 230 -19.55 15.58 -17.87
C ASN A 230 -20.27 14.61 -18.82
N GLN A 231 -21.57 14.34 -18.61
CA GLN A 231 -22.39 13.40 -19.42
C GLN A 231 -22.47 13.69 -20.94
N ARG A 232 -21.99 14.85 -21.38
CA ARG A 232 -21.94 15.27 -22.80
C ARG A 232 -20.52 15.57 -23.30
N SER A 233 -19.51 15.33 -22.46
CA SER A 233 -18.11 15.60 -22.77
C SER A 233 -17.52 14.49 -23.63
N ALA A 234 -16.55 14.83 -24.49
CA ALA A 234 -15.79 13.86 -25.28
C ALA A 234 -14.94 12.92 -24.40
N VAL A 235 -14.61 13.33 -23.17
CA VAL A 235 -13.85 12.53 -22.20
C VAL A 235 -14.72 11.72 -21.23
N LEU A 236 -16.02 11.60 -21.49
CA LEU A 236 -16.93 10.83 -20.63
C LEU A 236 -16.51 9.36 -20.51
N GLU A 237 -16.11 8.71 -21.61
CA GLU A 237 -15.71 7.30 -21.59
C GLU A 237 -14.54 7.05 -20.62
N PRO A 238 -13.40 7.77 -20.68
CA PRO A 238 -12.36 7.68 -19.66
C PRO A 238 -12.86 7.87 -18.22
N LEU A 239 -13.71 8.87 -17.96
CA LEU A 239 -14.27 9.11 -16.62
C LEU A 239 -15.12 7.92 -16.13
N VAL A 240 -15.93 7.34 -17.02
CA VAL A 240 -16.73 6.15 -16.70
C VAL A 240 -15.83 4.94 -16.43
N ARG A 241 -14.74 4.75 -17.18
CA ARG A 241 -13.78 3.65 -16.94
C ARG A 241 -13.10 3.80 -15.58
N VAL A 242 -12.73 5.01 -15.18
CA VAL A 242 -12.20 5.32 -13.84
C VAL A 242 -13.23 5.03 -12.74
N ALA A 243 -14.50 5.38 -12.95
CA ALA A 243 -15.55 5.14 -11.98
C ALA A 243 -15.97 3.65 -11.87
N LEU A 244 -15.90 2.89 -12.96
CA LEU A 244 -16.33 1.49 -12.96
C LEU A 244 -15.22 0.49 -12.62
N SER A 245 -13.95 0.86 -12.83
CA SER A 245 -12.82 0.16 -12.21
C SER A 245 -12.71 0.54 -10.73
N GLY A 246 -11.95 -0.23 -9.96
CA GLY A 246 -11.74 0.02 -8.54
C GLY A 246 -10.27 0.07 -8.19
N SER A 247 -9.98 0.66 -7.03
CA SER A 247 -8.63 0.62 -6.46
C SER A 247 -8.66 0.67 -4.95
N VAL A 248 -7.92 -0.24 -4.32
CA VAL A 248 -7.55 -0.15 -2.92
C VAL A 248 -6.38 0.81 -2.76
N ALA A 249 -6.20 1.39 -1.57
CA ALA A 249 -5.14 2.34 -1.31
C ALA A 249 -4.61 2.20 0.12
N CYS A 250 -3.31 2.03 0.26
CA CYS A 250 -2.61 2.16 1.53
C CYS A 250 -1.63 3.33 1.43
N VAL A 251 -1.85 4.38 2.22
CA VAL A 251 -1.07 5.62 2.18
C VAL A 251 -0.40 5.88 3.53
N ALA A 252 0.91 6.12 3.52
CA ALA A 252 1.68 6.59 4.66
C ALA A 252 1.96 8.09 4.54
N HIS A 253 1.63 8.84 5.59
CA HIS A 253 2.09 10.22 5.80
C HIS A 253 3.14 10.25 6.90
N VAL A 254 4.35 10.71 6.58
CA VAL A 254 5.48 10.80 7.49
C VAL A 254 5.89 12.26 7.67
N ASP A 255 5.75 12.78 8.88
CA ASP A 255 6.18 14.14 9.22
C ASP A 255 7.00 14.12 10.52
N GLY A 256 8.31 14.34 10.39
CA GLY A 256 9.26 14.11 11.47
C GLY A 256 9.08 12.70 12.08
N PRO A 257 8.92 12.55 13.41
CA PRO A 257 8.70 11.24 14.04
C PRO A 257 7.25 10.75 13.96
N HIS A 258 6.32 11.46 13.30
CA HIS A 258 4.91 11.10 13.24
C HIS A 258 4.61 10.32 11.96
N LEU A 259 4.23 9.05 12.11
CA LEU A 259 3.78 8.19 11.02
C LEU A 259 2.27 7.99 11.14
N HIS A 260 1.54 8.28 10.08
CA HIS A 260 0.12 7.95 9.95
C HIS A 260 -0.07 7.05 8.74
N ILE A 261 -0.83 5.98 8.89
CA ILE A 261 -1.20 5.07 7.81
C ILE A 261 -2.71 5.17 7.61
N ALA A 262 -3.15 5.58 6.42
CA ALA A 262 -4.54 5.54 5.98
C ALA A 262 -4.72 4.36 5.02
N ASN A 263 -5.49 3.34 5.43
CA ASN A 263 -5.72 2.13 4.65
C ASN A 263 -7.17 2.02 4.18
N THR A 264 -7.37 1.71 2.90
CA THR A 264 -8.65 1.43 2.26
C THR A 264 -8.49 0.19 1.38
N GLY A 265 -8.69 -1.00 1.96
CA GLY A 265 -8.67 -2.28 1.24
C GLY A 265 -7.74 -3.29 1.89
N ASP A 266 -7.06 -4.08 1.08
CA ASP A 266 -6.21 -5.23 1.45
C ASP A 266 -4.72 -5.06 1.07
N CYS A 267 -4.32 -3.85 0.66
CA CYS A 267 -2.93 -3.43 0.78
C CYS A 267 -2.50 -3.40 2.26
N GLY A 268 -1.21 -3.56 2.50
CA GLY A 268 -0.67 -3.67 3.87
C GLY A 268 0.56 -2.81 4.14
N ALA A 269 0.68 -2.35 5.39
CA ALA A 269 1.89 -1.68 5.90
C ALA A 269 2.45 -2.37 7.15
N VAL A 270 3.75 -2.65 7.15
CA VAL A 270 4.47 -3.36 8.21
C VAL A 270 5.72 -2.57 8.61
N LEU A 271 5.82 -2.21 9.89
CA LEU A 271 6.99 -1.58 10.46
C LEU A 271 8.04 -2.63 10.83
N GLY A 272 9.26 -2.46 10.31
CA GLY A 272 10.42 -3.28 10.63
C GLY A 272 11.30 -2.62 11.68
N SER A 273 11.35 -3.22 12.87
CA SER A 273 12.08 -2.67 14.02
C SER A 273 13.11 -3.66 14.56
N GLN A 274 14.24 -3.14 15.06
CA GLN A 274 15.24 -3.94 15.75
C GLN A 274 14.89 -4.11 17.22
N ARG A 275 15.05 -5.32 17.76
CA ARG A 275 14.80 -5.59 19.18
C ARG A 275 15.79 -4.83 20.07
N GLN A 276 15.30 -4.24 21.15
CA GLN A 276 16.11 -3.43 22.07
C GLN A 276 16.95 -4.26 23.05
N ASP A 277 16.59 -5.53 23.29
CA ASP A 277 17.12 -6.36 24.38
C ASP A 277 18.52 -6.95 24.15
N GLY A 278 19.36 -6.31 23.32
CA GLY A 278 20.72 -6.78 23.00
C GLY A 278 20.76 -8.04 22.12
N GLY A 279 19.60 -8.55 21.67
CA GLY A 279 19.50 -9.63 20.68
C GLY A 279 19.49 -9.08 19.25
N SER A 280 20.18 -9.77 18.33
CA SER A 280 20.27 -9.40 16.90
C SER A 280 19.01 -9.78 16.09
N GLY A 281 17.82 -9.52 16.63
CA GLY A 281 16.55 -9.95 16.05
C GLY A 281 15.71 -8.79 15.53
N TRP A 282 14.90 -9.08 14.50
CA TRP A 282 13.89 -8.16 14.00
C TRP A 282 12.52 -8.42 14.61
N GLN A 283 11.67 -7.40 14.57
CA GLN A 283 10.26 -7.44 14.89
C GLN A 283 9.48 -6.81 13.73
N ALA A 284 8.38 -7.46 13.37
CA ALA A 284 7.40 -6.93 12.42
C ALA A 284 6.16 -6.48 13.20
N LEU A 285 5.76 -5.22 13.01
CA LEU A 285 4.51 -4.69 13.53
C LEU A 285 3.64 -4.29 12.34
N ARG A 286 2.53 -5.00 12.11
CA ARG A 286 1.55 -4.62 11.10
C ARG A 286 0.78 -3.39 11.60
N LEU A 287 0.67 -2.37 10.76
CA LEU A 287 0.01 -1.09 11.06
C LEU A 287 -1.36 -0.94 10.36
N THR A 288 -1.82 -2.00 9.70
CA THR A 288 -3.08 -2.03 8.94
C THR A 288 -3.81 -3.35 9.20
N GLU A 289 -5.13 -3.29 9.23
CA GLU A 289 -6.00 -4.45 9.13
C GLU A 289 -6.56 -4.54 7.72
N ASP A 290 -6.73 -5.77 7.21
CA ASP A 290 -7.25 -5.98 5.86
C ASP A 290 -8.78 -5.78 5.87
N HIS A 291 -9.29 -5.02 4.92
CA HIS A 291 -10.72 -4.82 4.77
C HIS A 291 -11.33 -5.90 3.88
N THR A 292 -11.30 -7.15 4.34
CA THR A 292 -11.82 -8.32 3.61
C THR A 292 -12.77 -9.13 4.48
N TRP A 293 -13.30 -10.23 3.93
CA TRP A 293 -14.13 -11.18 4.66
C TRP A 293 -13.41 -11.85 5.84
N GLU A 294 -12.07 -11.88 5.86
CA GLU A 294 -11.29 -12.49 6.94
C GLU A 294 -11.29 -11.61 8.19
N ASN A 295 -11.59 -10.32 8.06
CA ASN A 295 -11.70 -9.39 9.16
C ASN A 295 -13.14 -9.39 9.72
N PRO A 296 -13.38 -9.98 10.90
CA PRO A 296 -14.73 -10.09 11.45
C PRO A 296 -15.34 -8.72 11.81
N LEU A 297 -14.51 -7.72 12.16
CA LEU A 297 -15.00 -6.37 12.46
C LEU A 297 -15.48 -5.68 11.18
N GLU A 298 -14.81 -5.90 10.06
CA GLU A 298 -15.20 -5.34 8.77
C GLU A 298 -16.47 -6.03 8.23
N VAL A 299 -16.59 -7.35 8.41
CA VAL A 299 -17.84 -8.09 8.11
C VAL A 299 -18.99 -7.55 8.95
N GLU A 300 -18.79 -7.38 10.26
CA GLU A 300 -19.81 -6.82 11.16
C GLU A 300 -20.23 -5.40 10.74
N ARG A 301 -19.25 -4.53 10.42
CA ARG A 301 -19.49 -3.18 9.94
C ARG A 301 -20.41 -3.18 8.73
N VAL A 302 -19.99 -3.82 7.63
CA VAL A 302 -20.75 -3.79 6.37
C VAL A 302 -22.13 -4.41 6.56
N VAL A 303 -22.26 -5.54 7.27
CA VAL A 303 -23.58 -6.16 7.50
C VAL A 303 -24.49 -5.25 8.32
N SER A 304 -23.95 -4.53 9.31
CA SER A 304 -24.71 -3.63 10.18
C SER A 304 -25.18 -2.33 9.51
N GLU A 305 -24.53 -1.93 8.41
CA GLU A 305 -24.90 -0.75 7.62
C GLU A 305 -26.17 -0.96 6.78
N HIS A 306 -26.62 -2.21 6.64
CA HIS A 306 -27.78 -2.58 5.83
C HIS A 306 -28.91 -3.23 6.66
N PRO A 307 -30.17 -3.19 6.16
CA PRO A 307 -31.29 -3.86 6.81
C PRO A 307 -31.05 -5.36 7.06
N PRO A 308 -31.55 -5.94 8.18
CA PRO A 308 -31.29 -7.33 8.53
C PRO A 308 -31.74 -8.37 7.50
N ASN A 309 -32.72 -8.04 6.64
CA ASN A 309 -33.17 -8.91 5.55
C ASN A 309 -32.15 -9.02 4.39
N GLU A 310 -31.10 -8.20 4.39
CA GLU A 310 -30.03 -8.23 3.40
C GLU A 310 -28.77 -8.94 3.88
N ALA A 311 -28.66 -9.24 5.18
CA ALA A 311 -27.44 -9.74 5.81
C ALA A 311 -26.80 -10.95 5.10
N GLU A 312 -27.62 -11.89 4.59
CA GLU A 312 -27.13 -13.06 3.86
C GLU A 312 -26.54 -12.74 2.47
N ASN A 313 -26.93 -11.60 1.88
CA ASN A 313 -26.49 -11.17 0.57
C ASN A 313 -25.37 -10.12 0.61
N VAL A 314 -25.25 -9.37 1.71
CA VAL A 314 -24.20 -8.33 1.90
C VAL A 314 -22.81 -8.95 1.75
N VAL A 315 -22.54 -10.05 2.46
CA VAL A 315 -21.32 -10.85 2.29
C VAL A 315 -21.71 -12.26 1.87
N LYS A 316 -21.38 -12.60 0.62
CA LYS A 316 -21.69 -13.91 0.02
C LYS A 316 -20.45 -14.46 -0.65
N ASP A 317 -20.23 -15.77 -0.53
CA ASP A 317 -19.06 -16.43 -1.14
C ASP A 317 -17.73 -15.71 -0.82
N GLN A 318 -17.60 -15.25 0.44
CA GLN A 318 -16.43 -14.52 0.95
C GLN A 318 -16.16 -13.17 0.26
N ARG A 319 -17.18 -12.60 -0.39
CA ARG A 319 -17.09 -11.37 -1.20
C ARG A 319 -18.26 -10.43 -0.91
N LEU A 320 -18.02 -9.13 -1.04
CA LEU A 320 -19.05 -8.11 -0.98
C LEU A 320 -20.03 -8.32 -2.14
N LEU A 321 -21.31 -8.50 -1.80
CA LEU A 321 -22.39 -8.89 -2.71
C LEU A 321 -22.06 -10.11 -3.60
N GLY A 322 -21.17 -11.00 -3.17
CA GLY A 322 -20.74 -12.16 -3.96
C GLY A 322 -19.74 -11.86 -5.08
N LEU A 323 -19.23 -10.62 -5.17
CA LEU A 323 -18.46 -10.17 -6.32
C LEU A 323 -17.07 -9.63 -5.95
N LEU A 324 -16.99 -8.67 -5.02
CA LEU A 324 -15.76 -7.93 -4.74
C LEU A 324 -15.02 -8.49 -3.52
N MET A 325 -13.69 -8.65 -3.61
CA MET A 325 -12.86 -9.11 -2.49
C MET A 325 -12.72 -8.03 -1.40
N PRO A 326 -12.19 -6.82 -1.71
CA PRO A 326 -12.08 -5.77 -0.72
C PRO A 326 -13.45 -5.16 -0.38
N PHE A 327 -13.66 -4.87 0.90
CA PHE A 327 -14.87 -4.26 1.44
C PHE A 327 -14.77 -2.74 1.52
N ARG A 328 -13.61 -2.18 1.16
CA ARG A 328 -13.38 -0.75 0.93
C ARG A 328 -12.50 -0.55 -0.29
N ALA A 329 -12.87 0.37 -1.17
CA ALA A 329 -12.11 0.75 -2.35
C ALA A 329 -12.60 2.09 -2.93
N PHE A 330 -11.72 2.77 -3.65
CA PHE A 330 -12.07 3.85 -4.58
C PHE A 330 -12.75 3.30 -5.83
N GLY A 331 -13.52 4.15 -6.51
CA GLY A 331 -14.20 3.75 -7.74
C GLY A 331 -15.30 2.73 -7.47
N ASP A 332 -15.40 1.69 -8.29
CA ASP A 332 -16.36 0.59 -8.11
C ASP A 332 -17.80 1.09 -7.93
N PHE A 333 -18.18 2.11 -8.71
CA PHE A 333 -19.44 2.82 -8.50
C PHE A 333 -20.69 1.96 -8.68
N ARG A 334 -20.56 0.76 -9.24
CA ARG A 334 -21.62 -0.27 -9.25
C ARG A 334 -22.05 -0.74 -7.84
N PHE A 335 -21.21 -0.54 -6.82
CA PHE A 335 -21.52 -0.81 -5.42
C PHE A 335 -21.95 0.44 -4.65
N LYS A 336 -21.84 1.63 -5.25
CA LYS A 336 -22.05 2.93 -4.58
C LYS A 336 -23.29 3.67 -5.09
N TRP A 337 -23.56 3.61 -6.39
CA TRP A 337 -24.71 4.27 -7.00
C TRP A 337 -25.98 3.45 -6.90
N ASP A 338 -27.11 4.15 -6.85
CA ASP A 338 -28.40 3.51 -7.06
C ASP A 338 -28.57 3.00 -8.50
N ARG A 339 -29.58 2.14 -8.67
CA ARG A 339 -29.86 1.47 -9.94
C ARG A 339 -30.20 2.43 -11.07
N GLU A 340 -30.91 3.52 -10.80
CA GLU A 340 -31.32 4.49 -11.82
C GLU A 340 -30.09 5.21 -12.37
N LYS A 341 -29.24 5.71 -11.47
CA LYS A 341 -27.97 6.34 -11.80
C LYS A 341 -27.04 5.40 -12.55
N LEU A 342 -26.89 4.17 -12.07
CA LEU A 342 -26.05 3.17 -12.74
C LEU A 342 -26.56 2.88 -14.16
N LEU A 343 -27.88 2.70 -14.34
CA LEU A 343 -28.46 2.49 -15.67
C LEU A 343 -28.22 3.67 -16.61
N SER A 344 -28.31 4.91 -16.12
CA SER A 344 -28.09 6.11 -16.93
C SER A 344 -26.67 6.19 -17.51
N VAL A 345 -25.68 5.67 -16.78
CA VAL A 345 -24.27 5.65 -17.17
C VAL A 345 -23.96 4.41 -18.02
N ILE A 346 -24.42 3.24 -17.59
CA ILE A 346 -24.08 1.94 -18.19
C ILE A 346 -24.76 1.71 -19.54
N GLN A 347 -25.97 2.24 -19.77
CA GLN A 347 -26.68 2.11 -21.06
C GLN A 347 -25.86 2.57 -22.28
N ARG A 348 -24.84 3.42 -22.07
CA ARG A 348 -23.99 3.94 -23.15
C ARG A 348 -22.65 3.22 -23.30
N TYR A 349 -22.14 2.55 -22.26
CA TYR A 349 -20.73 2.13 -22.20
C TYR A 349 -20.43 0.78 -21.55
N ALA A 350 -21.38 0.17 -20.83
CA ALA A 350 -21.10 -1.05 -20.08
C ALA A 350 -22.19 -2.12 -20.26
N ASP A 351 -21.81 -3.38 -20.10
CA ASP A 351 -22.73 -4.51 -20.21
C ASP A 351 -23.74 -4.52 -19.05
N HIS A 352 -24.97 -4.98 -19.34
CA HIS A 352 -26.04 -5.18 -18.34
C HIS A 352 -25.62 -6.06 -17.15
N ASN A 353 -24.54 -6.85 -17.29
CA ASN A 353 -23.93 -7.64 -16.22
C ASN A 353 -23.34 -6.81 -15.07
N SER A 354 -23.18 -5.50 -15.26
CA SER A 354 -22.68 -4.59 -14.23
C SER A 354 -23.71 -4.23 -13.16
N ILE A 355 -24.99 -4.54 -13.39
CA ILE A 355 -26.06 -4.33 -12.42
C ILE A 355 -26.05 -5.49 -11.44
N ILE A 356 -25.91 -5.18 -10.16
CA ILE A 356 -25.92 -6.17 -9.08
C ILE A 356 -27.38 -6.35 -8.61
N PRO A 357 -28.05 -7.47 -8.88
CA PRO A 357 -29.48 -7.63 -8.56
C PRO A 357 -29.77 -7.58 -7.05
N THR A 358 -28.77 -7.91 -6.23
CA THR A 358 -28.83 -7.90 -4.76
C THR A 358 -28.45 -6.56 -4.14
N SER A 359 -28.12 -5.54 -4.95
CA SER A 359 -27.90 -4.17 -4.46
C SER A 359 -29.25 -3.46 -4.28
N LEU A 360 -29.75 -3.43 -3.05
CA LEU A 360 -31.05 -2.89 -2.65
C LEU A 360 -30.94 -1.54 -1.93
N THR A 361 -29.96 -1.39 -1.03
CA THR A 361 -29.72 -0.20 -0.22
C THR A 361 -28.29 0.34 -0.39
N PRO A 362 -27.86 0.71 -1.62
CA PRO A 362 -26.55 1.31 -1.83
C PRO A 362 -26.40 2.63 -1.06
N PRO A 363 -25.17 3.03 -0.69
CA PRO A 363 -23.89 2.39 -1.03
C PRO A 363 -23.53 1.19 -0.12
N TYR A 364 -22.91 0.15 -0.70
CA TYR A 364 -22.35 -1.01 0.02
C TYR A 364 -20.82 -0.93 0.17
N LEU A 365 -20.17 -0.01 -0.54
CA LEU A 365 -18.73 0.15 -0.61
C LEU A 365 -18.36 1.59 -0.26
N THR A 366 -17.28 1.77 0.49
CA THR A 366 -16.75 3.08 0.87
C THR A 366 -15.26 3.17 0.53
N ALA A 367 -14.78 4.38 0.21
CA ALA A 367 -13.36 4.67 0.12
C ALA A 367 -12.77 5.18 1.46
N MET A 368 -13.60 5.30 2.50
CA MET A 368 -13.18 5.83 3.80
C MET A 368 -12.10 4.95 4.44
N PRO A 369 -10.90 5.49 4.73
CA PRO A 369 -9.80 4.73 5.27
C PRO A 369 -9.97 4.49 6.76
N GLU A 370 -9.37 3.41 7.24
CA GLU A 370 -8.96 3.29 8.64
C GLU A 370 -7.60 3.98 8.81
N VAL A 371 -7.46 4.82 9.83
CA VAL A 371 -6.22 5.57 10.08
C VAL A 371 -5.54 5.08 11.35
N THR A 372 -4.29 4.63 11.23
CA THR A 372 -3.44 4.24 12.35
C THR A 372 -2.32 5.25 12.56
N TYR A 373 -2.07 5.64 13.80
CA TYR A 373 -0.94 6.48 14.19
C TYR A 373 0.16 5.66 14.88
N HIS A 374 1.41 5.91 14.49
CA HIS A 374 2.60 5.43 15.18
C HIS A 374 3.61 6.55 15.32
N ARG A 375 4.18 6.72 16.52
CA ARG A 375 5.32 7.62 16.71
C ARG A 375 6.60 6.83 16.50
N LEU A 376 7.34 7.13 15.43
CA LEU A 376 8.62 6.51 15.10
C LEU A 376 9.63 6.63 16.25
N ARG A 377 10.46 5.61 16.39
CA ARG A 377 11.53 5.50 17.38
C ARG A 377 12.85 5.11 16.73
N PRO A 378 14.00 5.35 17.38
CA PRO A 378 15.32 5.01 16.81
C PRO A 378 15.53 3.56 16.39
N HIS A 379 14.75 2.63 16.94
CA HIS A 379 14.83 1.20 16.62
C HIS A 379 13.90 0.81 15.46
N ASP A 380 12.98 1.68 15.06
CA ASP A 380 12.19 1.55 13.85
C ASP A 380 13.10 1.88 12.67
N ARG A 381 13.40 0.89 11.84
CA ARG A 381 14.44 1.03 10.80
C ARG A 381 13.85 1.29 9.42
N PHE A 382 12.68 0.72 9.14
CA PHE A 382 11.98 0.92 7.88
C PHE A 382 10.48 0.62 8.01
N LEU A 383 9.71 1.17 7.07
CA LEU A 383 8.32 0.80 6.80
C LEU A 383 8.26 0.07 5.45
N LEU A 384 7.65 -1.11 5.45
CA LEU A 384 7.35 -1.88 4.26
C LEU A 384 5.87 -1.71 3.92
N MET A 385 5.56 -1.21 2.74
CA MET A 385 4.20 -1.13 2.20
C MET A 385 4.11 -1.97 0.93
N ALA A 386 3.05 -2.76 0.77
CA ALA A 386 2.87 -3.56 -0.43
C ALA A 386 1.40 -3.90 -0.73
N SER A 387 1.12 -4.26 -1.98
CA SER A 387 -0.15 -4.88 -2.41
C SER A 387 -0.26 -6.31 -1.89
N ASP A 388 -1.47 -6.88 -1.95
CA ASP A 388 -1.75 -8.24 -1.53
C ASP A 388 -0.88 -9.28 -2.26
N GLY A 389 -0.45 -9.00 -3.49
CA GLY A 389 0.46 -9.85 -4.26
C GLY A 389 1.78 -10.19 -3.55
N LEU A 390 2.26 -9.33 -2.64
CA LEU A 390 3.36 -9.69 -1.73
C LEU A 390 2.87 -10.50 -0.53
N TRP A 391 1.79 -10.04 0.13
CA TRP A 391 1.31 -10.58 1.40
C TRP A 391 0.70 -11.99 1.26
N GLU A 392 0.19 -12.34 0.09
CA GLU A 392 -0.21 -13.72 -0.25
C GLU A 392 1.00 -14.66 -0.37
N CYS A 393 2.19 -14.13 -0.69
CA CYS A 393 3.40 -14.92 -0.89
C CYS A 393 4.24 -15.05 0.39
N MET A 394 4.23 -14.04 1.26
CA MET A 394 5.19 -13.94 2.38
C MET A 394 4.55 -13.35 3.64
N SER A 395 4.92 -13.89 4.80
CA SER A 395 4.47 -13.36 6.08
C SER A 395 5.13 -12.02 6.41
N PRO A 396 4.48 -11.13 7.19
CA PRO A 396 5.08 -9.87 7.64
C PRO A 396 6.47 -10.03 8.28
N LEU A 397 6.66 -11.08 9.09
CA LEU A 397 7.93 -11.34 9.75
C LEU A 397 9.02 -11.76 8.76
N ASP A 398 8.72 -12.66 7.82
CA ASP A 398 9.69 -13.10 6.82
C ASP A 398 10.13 -11.94 5.93
N SER A 399 9.18 -11.08 5.52
CA SER A 399 9.47 -9.86 4.75
C SER A 399 10.40 -8.92 5.51
N VAL A 400 10.12 -8.65 6.79
CA VAL A 400 10.97 -7.79 7.63
C VAL A 400 12.36 -8.41 7.84
N MET A 401 12.44 -9.72 8.06
CA MET A 401 13.72 -10.42 8.20
C MET A 401 14.56 -10.29 6.94
N LEU A 402 13.98 -10.48 5.75
CA LEU A 402 14.68 -10.36 4.47
C LEU A 402 15.19 -8.93 4.21
N VAL A 403 14.39 -7.90 4.49
CA VAL A 403 14.85 -6.51 4.39
C VAL A 403 15.96 -6.25 5.41
N GLY A 404 15.84 -6.78 6.62
CA GLY A 404 16.84 -6.65 7.66
C GLY A 404 18.19 -7.31 7.33
N GLU A 405 18.15 -8.48 6.71
CA GLU A 405 19.33 -9.17 6.16
C GLU A 405 19.94 -8.38 5.02
N TYR A 406 19.13 -7.89 4.09
CA TYR A 406 19.55 -7.01 3.00
C TYR A 406 20.28 -5.76 3.53
N MET A 407 19.73 -5.08 4.54
CA MET A 407 20.35 -3.90 5.17
C MET A 407 21.73 -4.25 5.76
N SER A 408 21.80 -5.36 6.49
CA SER A 408 23.04 -5.84 7.13
C SER A 408 24.11 -6.15 6.09
N GLY A 409 23.73 -6.85 5.01
CA GLY A 409 24.60 -7.17 3.89
C GLY A 409 25.07 -5.93 3.12
N ARG A 410 24.16 -5.00 2.79
CA ARG A 410 24.49 -3.74 2.11
C ARG A 410 25.46 -2.89 2.90
N GLN A 411 25.30 -2.81 4.22
CA GLN A 411 26.23 -2.07 5.09
C GLN A 411 27.67 -2.60 4.96
N THR A 412 27.86 -3.91 4.76
CA THR A 412 29.20 -4.53 4.60
C THR A 412 29.94 -4.12 3.33
N LEU A 413 29.22 -3.61 2.33
CA LEU A 413 29.79 -3.19 1.05
C LEU A 413 30.26 -1.72 1.07
N GLN A 414 29.78 -0.91 2.01
CA GLN A 414 30.15 0.51 2.13
C GLN A 414 31.45 0.69 2.94
N PRO A 415 32.30 1.69 2.66
CA PRO A 415 33.48 1.97 3.49
C PRO A 415 33.11 2.18 4.97
N VAL A 416 33.93 1.63 5.88
CA VAL A 416 33.74 1.87 7.32
C VAL A 416 33.97 3.35 7.62
N ARG A 417 32.90 4.06 8.01
CA ARG A 417 32.99 5.42 8.52
C ARG A 417 32.96 5.37 10.05
N LEU A 418 34.09 5.65 10.67
CA LEU A 418 34.18 5.79 12.12
C LEU A 418 33.85 7.25 12.51
N PRO A 419 33.15 7.48 13.64
CA PRO A 419 32.96 8.83 14.17
C PRO A 419 34.29 9.59 14.29
N HIS A 420 34.27 10.89 13.99
CA HIS A 420 35.46 11.74 14.01
C HIS A 420 36.02 12.00 15.43
N HIS A 421 35.38 11.53 16.49
CA HIS A 421 35.84 11.68 17.88
C HIS A 421 35.53 10.44 18.73
N GLY A 422 36.46 10.11 19.64
CA GLY A 422 36.21 9.30 20.83
C GLY A 422 35.75 7.85 20.66
N VAL A 423 36.10 7.15 19.58
CA VAL A 423 35.72 5.74 19.39
C VAL A 423 36.70 4.80 20.10
N THR A 424 36.18 3.88 20.92
CA THR A 424 36.97 2.87 21.59
C THR A 424 37.32 1.71 20.64
N LEU A 425 38.45 1.03 20.89
CA LEU A 425 38.80 -0.18 20.12
C LEU A 425 37.72 -1.27 20.17
N ARG A 426 36.99 -1.35 21.29
CA ARG A 426 35.88 -2.29 21.47
C ARG A 426 34.71 -1.99 20.54
N GLU A 427 34.35 -0.72 20.36
CA GLU A 427 33.29 -0.32 19.43
C GLU A 427 33.71 -0.59 17.98
N VAL A 428 34.98 -0.35 17.65
CA VAL A 428 35.52 -0.71 16.32
C VAL A 428 35.45 -2.22 16.09
N GLU A 429 35.88 -3.04 17.06
CA GLU A 429 35.79 -4.50 17.00
C GLU A 429 34.35 -4.97 16.79
N GLN A 430 33.39 -4.44 17.55
CA GLN A 430 31.96 -4.76 17.40
C GLN A 430 31.43 -4.43 16.00
N VAL A 431 31.78 -3.27 15.45
CA VAL A 431 31.41 -2.88 14.08
C VAL A 431 32.01 -3.86 13.06
N LEU A 432 33.27 -4.25 13.23
CA LEU A 432 33.93 -5.19 12.33
C LEU A 432 33.34 -6.61 12.43
N GLU A 433 33.01 -7.10 13.62
CA GLU A 433 32.35 -8.40 13.80
C GLU A 433 30.97 -8.45 13.14
N GLN A 434 30.17 -7.38 13.27
CA GLN A 434 28.88 -7.27 12.60
C GLN A 434 29.04 -7.29 11.08
N ARG A 435 30.03 -6.58 10.54
CA ARG A 435 30.32 -6.56 9.11
C ARG A 435 30.84 -7.90 8.60
N LEU A 436 31.64 -8.61 9.38
CA LEU A 436 32.09 -9.95 9.03
C LEU A 436 30.91 -10.91 8.88
N LYS A 437 29.94 -10.85 9.81
CA LYS A 437 28.68 -11.62 9.72
C LYS A 437 27.85 -11.24 8.50
N GLY A 438 27.79 -9.95 8.13
CA GLY A 438 27.02 -9.51 6.97
C GLY A 438 27.63 -9.88 5.61
N LEU A 439 28.91 -10.30 5.53
CA LEU A 439 29.53 -10.72 4.26
C LEU A 439 28.84 -11.93 3.64
N SER A 440 28.32 -12.87 4.46
CA SER A 440 27.53 -13.99 3.97
C SER A 440 26.12 -13.60 3.53
N LEU A 441 25.66 -12.41 3.90
CA LEU A 441 24.35 -11.84 3.57
C LEU A 441 24.44 -10.82 2.43
N LYS A 442 25.53 -10.84 1.65
CA LYS A 442 25.73 -9.90 0.55
C LYS A 442 24.52 -9.95 -0.40
N PRO A 443 23.78 -8.83 -0.57
CA PRO A 443 22.61 -8.84 -1.41
C PRO A 443 23.01 -8.95 -2.88
N VAL A 444 22.25 -9.75 -3.62
CA VAL A 444 22.36 -9.82 -5.10
C VAL A 444 21.70 -8.60 -5.73
N ASP A 445 20.63 -8.11 -5.11
CA ASP A 445 19.82 -6.99 -5.58
C ASP A 445 20.33 -5.65 -5.04
N THR A 446 20.08 -4.60 -5.81
CA THR A 446 20.47 -3.21 -5.48
C THR A 446 19.39 -2.45 -4.71
N SER A 447 18.19 -3.01 -4.64
CA SER A 447 17.01 -2.51 -3.96
C SER A 447 16.39 -3.59 -3.08
N ALA A 448 15.94 -3.20 -1.89
CA ALA A 448 15.21 -4.08 -0.98
C ALA A 448 13.87 -4.54 -1.57
N ALA A 449 13.18 -3.67 -2.32
CA ALA A 449 11.92 -4.03 -2.98
C ALA A 449 12.15 -5.13 -4.03
N THR A 450 13.20 -5.00 -4.85
CA THR A 450 13.60 -6.05 -5.81
C THR A 450 13.98 -7.35 -5.10
N HIS A 451 14.67 -7.25 -3.97
CA HIS A 451 15.04 -8.40 -3.15
C HIS A 451 13.79 -9.15 -2.63
N LEU A 452 12.78 -8.42 -2.14
CA LEU A 452 11.51 -9.00 -1.72
C LEU A 452 10.77 -9.68 -2.87
N ILE A 453 10.63 -9.03 -4.04
CA ILE A 453 9.97 -9.62 -5.21
C ILE A 453 10.67 -10.93 -5.62
N ARG A 454 12.00 -10.95 -5.63
CA ARG A 454 12.79 -12.14 -5.96
C ARG A 454 12.46 -13.29 -5.01
N HIS A 455 12.37 -13.02 -3.71
CA HIS A 455 12.04 -14.03 -2.72
C HIS A 455 10.57 -14.48 -2.83
N ALA A 456 9.63 -13.54 -3.03
CA ALA A 456 8.21 -13.84 -3.15
C ALA A 456 7.91 -14.86 -4.27
N ILE A 457 8.53 -14.71 -5.44
CA ILE A 457 8.27 -15.61 -6.58
C ILE A 457 9.27 -16.77 -6.72
N GLY A 458 10.39 -16.71 -5.99
CA GLY A 458 11.56 -17.59 -6.20
C GLY A 458 11.85 -18.58 -5.08
N VAL A 459 11.25 -18.42 -3.89
CA VAL A 459 11.52 -19.30 -2.74
C VAL A 459 10.93 -20.70 -2.97
N SER A 460 11.67 -21.71 -2.55
CA SER A 460 11.28 -23.13 -2.49
C SER A 460 11.57 -23.68 -1.09
N ASP A 461 11.23 -24.94 -0.82
CA ASP A 461 11.47 -25.60 0.46
C ASP A 461 12.95 -25.59 0.91
N THR A 462 13.89 -25.44 -0.04
CA THR A 462 15.34 -25.43 0.20
C THR A 462 15.97 -24.04 0.10
N GLY A 463 15.15 -23.00 -0.08
CA GLY A 463 15.59 -21.62 -0.30
C GLY A 463 15.34 -21.13 -1.73
N LEU A 464 16.08 -20.11 -2.16
CA LEU A 464 15.86 -19.44 -3.44
C LEU A 464 16.24 -20.35 -4.63
N ASP A 465 15.26 -20.64 -5.50
CA ASP A 465 15.44 -21.49 -6.68
C ASP A 465 15.39 -20.67 -7.98
N HIS A 466 16.52 -20.70 -8.71
CA HIS A 466 16.67 -20.02 -10.00
C HIS A 466 15.73 -20.59 -11.08
N ALA A 467 15.44 -21.90 -11.07
CA ALA A 467 14.54 -22.50 -12.03
C ALA A 467 13.10 -21.99 -11.84
N ARG A 468 12.67 -21.85 -10.58
CA ARG A 468 11.36 -21.27 -10.23
C ARG A 468 11.26 -19.80 -10.64
N LEU A 469 12.28 -19.00 -10.34
CA LEU A 469 12.38 -17.60 -10.79
C LEU A 469 12.24 -17.48 -12.31
N SER A 470 13.07 -18.24 -13.04
CA SER A 470 13.04 -18.25 -14.50
C SER A 470 11.67 -18.68 -15.04
N HIS A 471 11.01 -19.65 -14.40
CA HIS A 471 9.70 -20.11 -14.84
C HIS A 471 8.64 -19.03 -14.61
N SER A 472 8.55 -18.47 -13.40
CA SER A 472 7.59 -17.43 -13.05
C SER A 472 7.68 -16.22 -13.98
N LEU A 473 8.90 -15.76 -14.30
CA LEU A 473 9.13 -14.61 -15.17
C LEU A 473 8.88 -14.89 -16.66
N THR A 474 8.80 -16.15 -17.09
CA THR A 474 8.55 -16.52 -18.50
C THR A 474 7.13 -17.01 -18.76
N LEU A 475 6.23 -16.88 -17.79
CA LEU A 475 4.82 -17.20 -17.95
C LEU A 475 4.17 -16.22 -18.96
N PRO A 476 3.41 -16.74 -19.94
CA PRO A 476 2.62 -15.90 -20.85
C PRO A 476 1.63 -14.98 -20.11
N PRO A 477 1.35 -13.77 -20.62
CA PRO A 477 0.38 -12.83 -20.04
C PRO A 477 -0.96 -13.46 -19.64
N GLU A 478 -1.46 -14.38 -20.45
CA GLU A 478 -2.79 -14.99 -20.31
C GLU A 478 -2.90 -15.92 -19.11
N VAL A 479 -1.76 -16.37 -18.56
CA VAL A 479 -1.74 -17.33 -17.46
C VAL A 479 -1.07 -16.79 -16.19
N ARG A 480 -0.36 -15.66 -16.25
CA ARG A 480 0.37 -15.08 -15.12
C ARG A 480 -0.50 -14.94 -13.85
N ARG A 481 -1.73 -14.42 -14.01
CA ARG A 481 -2.69 -14.21 -12.91
C ARG A 481 -3.13 -15.51 -12.21
N TYR A 482 -2.95 -16.69 -12.81
CA TYR A 482 -3.19 -17.97 -12.11
C TYR A 482 -2.06 -18.36 -11.15
N PHE A 483 -0.88 -17.76 -11.28
CA PHE A 483 0.31 -18.11 -10.51
C PHE A 483 0.74 -17.04 -9.52
N ARG A 484 0.44 -15.77 -9.80
CA ARG A 484 0.72 -14.64 -8.91
C ARG A 484 -0.13 -13.44 -9.28
N ASP A 485 -0.27 -12.51 -8.34
CA ASP A 485 -0.84 -11.19 -8.57
C ASP A 485 0.20 -10.17 -9.05
N ASP A 486 -0.24 -8.97 -9.41
CA ASP A 486 0.62 -7.79 -9.49
C ASP A 486 1.29 -7.60 -8.11
N ILE A 487 2.59 -7.29 -8.10
CA ILE A 487 3.32 -7.10 -6.85
C ILE A 487 3.93 -5.71 -6.88
N SER A 488 3.55 -4.86 -5.92
CA SER A 488 4.04 -3.49 -5.81
C SER A 488 4.50 -3.22 -4.39
N ILE A 489 5.71 -2.68 -4.24
CA ILE A 489 6.37 -2.56 -2.94
C ILE A 489 7.05 -1.20 -2.81
N HIS A 490 6.86 -0.56 -1.65
CA HIS A 490 7.71 0.49 -1.10
C HIS A 490 8.42 -0.02 0.17
N VAL A 491 9.74 0.18 0.25
CA VAL A 491 10.55 0.03 1.47
C VAL A 491 11.13 1.39 1.82
N ILE A 492 10.58 2.02 2.86
CA ILE A 492 10.94 3.38 3.30
C ILE A 492 11.87 3.25 4.50
N PHE A 493 13.14 3.60 4.32
CA PHE A 493 14.15 3.53 5.38
C PHE A 493 14.17 4.82 6.20
N PHE A 494 14.20 4.70 7.52
CA PHE A 494 14.20 5.83 8.44
C PHE A 494 15.61 6.21 8.89
N ASP A 495 15.84 7.51 9.08
CA ASP A 495 17.07 8.02 9.70
C ASP A 495 17.00 7.87 11.23
N SER A 496 17.65 6.82 11.73
CA SER A 496 17.72 6.55 13.16
C SER A 496 18.44 7.64 13.96
N ASN A 497 19.31 8.46 13.35
CA ASN A 497 19.98 9.57 14.04
C ASN A 497 19.01 10.73 14.23
N PHE A 498 18.24 11.08 13.19
CA PHE A 498 17.16 12.05 13.30
C PHE A 498 16.19 11.65 14.42
N LEU A 499 15.72 10.40 14.42
CA LEU A 499 14.77 9.90 15.42
C LEU A 499 15.33 9.87 16.85
N ARG A 500 16.66 9.82 17.05
CA ARG A 500 17.30 9.88 18.38
C ARG A 500 17.26 11.27 19.00
N VAL A 501 17.29 12.31 18.18
CA VAL A 501 17.31 13.70 18.65
C VAL A 501 15.91 14.31 18.75
N CYS A 502 14.89 13.64 18.20
CA CYS A 502 13.50 14.04 18.37
C CYS A 502 13.11 14.01 19.87
N PRO A 503 12.54 15.10 20.42
CA PRO A 503 12.04 15.11 21.79
C PRO A 503 11.02 13.99 22.00
N ILE A 504 11.14 13.28 23.12
CA ILE A 504 10.06 12.41 23.59
C ILE A 504 9.11 13.34 24.35
N GLU A 505 7.89 13.53 23.84
CA GLU A 505 6.84 14.19 24.62
C GLU A 505 6.59 13.30 25.85
N ILE A 506 6.84 13.86 27.04
CA ILE A 506 6.71 13.20 28.35
C ILE A 506 5.26 13.25 28.80
#